data_AF-A0A7C7DA19-F1
#
_entry.id   AF-A0A7C7DA19-F1
#
_cell.length_a   1.000
_cell.length_b   1.000
_cell.length_c   1.000
_cell.angle_alpha   90.00
_cell.angle_beta   90.00
_cell.angle_gamma   90.00
#
_symmetry.space_group_name_H-M   'P 1'
#
loop_
_entity.id
_entity.type
_entity.pdbx_description
1 polymer ?
#
loop_
_entity_poly.entity_id
_entity_poly.type
_entity_poly.pdbx_seq_one_letter_code
_entity_poly.pdbx_strand_id
1 'polypeptide(L)'
;MIGPRLRGRSPRLVVVREIPDRHRLVVMEDSCESVGTEYKGLKAGNGAFSHGAVFAFYPNKQITTGEGGMIVTDDDRVARLCRSMSNQGRGEAGVWLSHERLGYNYRMDELSAALGVAQMSRIEEIIAKRERVAAMYAERLAGVPGVRLPYVAPEVTRMSWFVYVIRVGVDEPTPERQSAVRDHVMRRLRVQRRRRPSFPVIGRGVGDRTQGGAASIRAPSTRSLSTAPSSGSRRGTSPLPSSQDARASPSRSTTTSPPRRSTTSPASSSGR
;
A
#
# COMPACT_ATOMS: atom_id res chain seq x y z
N MET A 1 4.08 14.56 -0.55
CA MET A 1 2.73 14.89 -0.02
C MET A 1 2.33 16.34 -0.31
N ILE A 2 1.34 16.56 -1.18
CA ILE A 2 0.68 17.87 -1.33
C ILE A 2 -0.37 17.99 -0.21
N GLY A 3 0.08 18.31 1.00
CA GLY A 3 -0.76 18.57 2.17
C GLY A 3 -1.25 20.03 2.25
N PRO A 4 -2.24 20.33 3.10
CA PRO A 4 -2.85 21.65 3.18
C PRO A 4 -1.89 22.73 3.70
N ARG A 5 -1.96 23.88 3.03
CA ARG A 5 -1.13 25.09 3.14
C ARG A 5 -0.88 25.65 4.55
N LEU A 6 0.39 25.95 4.86
CA LEU A 6 0.80 27.09 5.70
C LEU A 6 1.21 28.25 4.75
N ARG A 7 0.58 29.43 4.87
CA ARG A 7 0.97 30.70 4.22
C ARG A 7 0.80 30.87 2.69
N GLY A 8 -0.30 30.38 2.10
CA GLY A 8 -0.79 30.98 0.84
C GLY A 8 0.00 30.71 -0.46
N ARG A 9 1.17 30.06 -0.42
CA ARG A 9 1.90 29.62 -1.63
C ARG A 9 1.71 28.12 -1.86
N SER A 10 1.41 27.73 -3.09
CA SER A 10 1.38 26.31 -3.47
C SER A 10 2.80 25.78 -3.53
N PRO A 11 3.16 24.63 -2.92
CA PRO A 11 4.40 23.96 -3.28
C PRO A 11 4.26 23.51 -4.73
N ARG A 12 4.87 24.25 -5.65
CA ARG A 12 4.97 23.86 -7.05
C ARG A 12 5.91 22.66 -7.11
N LEU A 13 5.44 21.50 -7.55
CA LEU A 13 6.30 20.32 -7.75
C LEU A 13 7.48 20.62 -8.69
N VAL A 14 7.31 21.53 -9.66
CA VAL A 14 8.40 22.02 -10.53
C VAL A 14 9.52 22.74 -9.75
N VAL A 15 9.18 23.44 -8.66
CA VAL A 15 10.17 24.13 -7.81
C VAL A 15 10.98 23.12 -6.97
N VAL A 16 10.50 21.88 -6.83
CA VAL A 16 11.17 20.85 -6.02
C VAL A 16 12.44 20.33 -6.69
N ARG A 17 12.63 20.42 -8.02
CA ARG A 17 13.88 19.96 -8.67
C ARG A 17 14.94 21.04 -8.83
N GLU A 18 14.54 22.28 -9.09
CA GLU A 18 15.49 23.36 -9.41
C GLU A 18 16.52 23.60 -8.29
N ILE A 19 16.09 23.56 -7.03
CA ILE A 19 16.99 23.77 -5.88
C ILE A 19 17.88 22.53 -5.65
N PRO A 20 17.35 21.30 -5.52
CA PRO A 20 18.16 20.09 -5.39
C PRO A 20 19.16 19.88 -6.52
N ASP A 21 18.79 20.15 -7.78
CA ASP A 21 19.69 19.95 -8.92
C ASP A 21 20.91 20.89 -8.83
N ARG A 22 20.71 22.15 -8.38
CA ARG A 22 21.82 23.10 -8.12
C ARG A 22 22.76 22.63 -7.01
N HIS A 23 22.24 21.90 -6.03
CA HIS A 23 22.99 21.43 -4.87
C HIS A 23 23.39 19.95 -4.96
N ARG A 24 23.16 19.28 -6.12
CA ARG A 24 23.41 17.84 -6.33
C ARG A 24 22.74 16.96 -5.28
N LEU A 25 21.53 17.33 -4.85
CA LEU A 25 20.75 16.58 -3.86
C LEU A 25 19.82 15.59 -4.55
N VAL A 26 19.72 14.39 -3.96
CA VAL A 26 18.74 13.39 -4.38
C VAL A 26 17.37 13.78 -3.85
N VAL A 27 16.36 13.65 -4.71
CA VAL A 27 14.96 13.93 -4.39
C VAL A 27 14.18 12.63 -4.42
N MET A 28 13.59 12.25 -3.29
CA MET A 28 12.64 11.15 -3.20
C MET A 28 11.25 11.71 -2.90
N GLU A 29 10.26 11.32 -3.69
CA GLU A 29 8.87 11.71 -3.49
C GLU A 29 8.21 10.74 -2.50
N ASP A 30 7.63 11.28 -1.42
CA ASP A 30 6.65 10.54 -0.64
C ASP A 30 5.26 10.71 -1.29
N SER A 31 4.84 9.63 -1.97
CA SER A 31 3.62 9.51 -2.75
C SER A 31 2.60 8.57 -2.11
N CYS A 32 2.75 8.27 -0.81
CA CYS A 32 1.89 7.33 -0.08
C CYS A 32 0.40 7.74 -0.02
N GLU A 33 0.03 8.93 -0.47
CA GLU A 33 -1.34 9.43 -0.51
C GLU A 33 -1.76 9.95 -1.90
N SER A 34 -0.90 9.77 -2.91
CA SER A 34 -1.05 10.37 -4.24
C SER A 34 -1.12 9.34 -5.37
N VAL A 35 -1.35 8.05 -5.08
CA VAL A 35 -1.54 7.01 -6.11
C VAL A 35 -2.63 7.46 -7.09
N GLY A 36 -2.26 7.62 -8.37
CA GLY A 36 -3.12 8.07 -9.47
C GLY A 36 -3.42 9.59 -9.52
N THR A 37 -2.75 10.40 -8.69
CA THR A 37 -2.70 11.85 -8.88
C THR A 37 -1.86 12.18 -10.11
N GLU A 38 -2.24 13.22 -10.84
CA GLU A 38 -1.50 13.75 -11.98
C GLU A 38 -1.25 15.25 -11.81
N TYR A 39 -0.02 15.65 -12.13
CA TYR A 39 0.44 17.01 -12.13
C TYR A 39 1.02 17.31 -13.51
N LYS A 40 0.51 18.37 -14.17
CA LYS A 40 0.85 18.72 -15.55
C LYS A 40 0.75 17.52 -16.53
N GLY A 41 -0.25 16.67 -16.33
CA GLY A 41 -0.48 15.47 -17.15
C GLY A 41 0.44 14.28 -16.86
N LEU A 42 1.38 14.40 -15.90
CA LEU A 42 2.26 13.30 -15.50
C LEU A 42 1.83 12.77 -14.12
N LYS A 43 1.90 11.44 -13.94
CA LYS A 43 1.53 10.78 -12.69
C LYS A 43 2.52 11.09 -11.57
N ALA A 44 2.04 11.08 -10.33
CA ALA A 44 2.89 11.06 -9.15
C ALA A 44 3.89 9.90 -9.24
N GLY A 45 5.13 10.12 -8.80
CA GLY A 45 6.23 9.18 -8.94
C GLY A 45 6.89 9.09 -10.32
N ASN A 46 6.55 10.00 -11.24
CA ASN A 46 7.27 10.15 -12.51
C ASN A 46 8.65 10.80 -12.29
N GLY A 47 9.70 10.31 -12.98
CA GLY A 47 11.07 10.81 -12.79
C GLY A 47 11.31 12.24 -13.25
N ALA A 48 10.36 12.85 -13.97
CA ALA A 48 10.37 14.29 -14.22
C ALA A 48 10.29 15.11 -12.92
N PHE A 49 9.73 14.56 -11.84
CA PHE A 49 9.52 15.24 -10.56
C PHE A 49 10.55 14.88 -9.50
N SER A 50 11.07 13.65 -9.50
CA SER A 50 11.98 13.15 -8.47
C SER A 50 12.88 12.04 -9.02
N HIS A 51 13.92 11.65 -8.28
CA HIS A 51 14.79 10.53 -8.66
C HIS A 51 14.12 9.16 -8.36
N GLY A 52 13.14 9.16 -7.47
CA GLY A 52 12.29 8.03 -7.18
C GLY A 52 11.12 8.45 -6.29
N ALA A 53 10.18 7.54 -6.11
CA ALA A 53 9.02 7.76 -5.27
C ALA A 53 8.62 6.51 -4.51
N VAL A 54 8.00 6.72 -3.34
CA VAL A 54 7.53 5.65 -2.46
C VAL A 54 6.02 5.74 -2.31
N PHE A 55 5.37 4.58 -2.42
CA PHE A 55 3.95 4.40 -2.20
C PHE A 55 3.71 3.41 -1.06
N ALA A 56 2.60 3.59 -0.36
CA ALA A 56 2.12 2.67 0.68
C ALA A 56 0.72 2.19 0.31
N PHE A 57 0.42 0.94 0.66
CA PHE A 57 -0.82 0.25 0.32
C PHE A 57 -1.56 -0.26 1.58
N TYR A 58 -1.54 0.56 2.64
CA TYR A 58 -2.31 0.32 3.86
C TYR A 58 -3.84 0.35 3.58
N PRO A 59 -4.71 -0.26 4.40
CA PRO A 59 -6.14 -0.44 4.07
C PRO A 59 -6.95 0.83 3.84
N ASN A 60 -6.47 1.98 4.32
CA ASN A 60 -7.16 3.26 4.12
C ASN A 60 -6.75 4.01 2.83
N LYS A 61 -5.70 3.55 2.14
CA LYS A 61 -5.13 4.20 0.94
C LYS A 61 -6.07 4.07 -0.27
N GLN A 62 -5.72 4.70 -1.39
CA GLN A 62 -6.54 4.63 -2.62
C GLN A 62 -6.75 3.19 -3.07
N ILE A 63 -5.65 2.44 -3.10
CA ILE A 63 -5.61 0.99 -3.27
C ILE A 63 -4.93 0.37 -2.06
N THR A 64 -5.20 -0.90 -1.80
CA THR A 64 -4.63 -1.62 -0.67
C THR A 64 -4.13 -3.00 -1.08
N THR A 65 -3.08 -3.45 -0.40
CA THR A 65 -2.61 -4.84 -0.43
C THR A 65 -2.78 -5.50 0.94
N GLY A 66 -3.60 -4.92 1.82
CA GLY A 66 -3.60 -5.23 3.26
C GLY A 66 -2.48 -4.46 3.94
N GLU A 67 -1.25 -4.91 3.72
CA GLU A 67 -0.02 -4.19 4.07
C GLU A 67 0.91 -4.20 2.85
N GLY A 68 1.71 -3.15 2.67
CA GLY A 68 2.66 -3.12 1.57
C GLY A 68 3.12 -1.74 1.15
N GLY A 69 4.12 -1.73 0.27
CA GLY A 69 4.64 -0.52 -0.33
C GLY A 69 5.35 -0.81 -1.65
N MET A 70 5.66 0.26 -2.36
CA MET A 70 6.31 0.20 -3.67
C MET A 70 7.27 1.36 -3.83
N ILE A 71 8.42 1.08 -4.42
CA ILE A 71 9.37 2.09 -4.86
C ILE A 71 9.34 2.12 -6.39
N VAL A 72 9.25 3.32 -6.96
CA VAL A 72 9.42 3.54 -8.40
C VAL A 72 10.59 4.48 -8.63
N THR A 73 11.31 4.27 -9.71
CA THR A 73 12.47 5.08 -10.11
C THR A 73 12.77 4.82 -11.58
N ASP A 74 13.33 5.82 -12.27
CA ASP A 74 13.82 5.70 -13.64
C ASP A 74 15.32 5.33 -13.69
N ASP A 75 16.01 5.26 -12.54
CA ASP A 75 17.42 4.81 -12.49
C ASP A 75 17.47 3.30 -12.24
N ASP A 76 17.84 2.55 -13.28
CA ASP A 76 17.99 1.10 -13.21
C ASP A 76 18.96 0.64 -12.10
N ARG A 77 19.99 1.43 -11.79
CA ARG A 77 20.94 1.09 -10.71
C ARG A 77 20.24 1.14 -9.36
N VAL A 78 19.40 2.16 -9.14
CA VAL A 78 18.59 2.28 -7.92
C VAL A 78 17.57 1.15 -7.87
N ALA A 79 16.90 0.85 -8.98
CA ALA A 79 15.93 -0.25 -9.05
C ALA A 79 16.57 -1.61 -8.72
N ARG A 80 17.76 -1.90 -9.27
CA ARG A 80 18.54 -3.10 -8.94
C ARG A 80 18.95 -3.15 -7.48
N LEU A 81 19.44 -2.04 -6.94
CA LEU A 81 19.81 -1.93 -5.54
C LEU A 81 18.61 -2.18 -4.62
N CYS A 82 17.46 -1.56 -4.89
CA CYS A 82 16.24 -1.76 -4.10
C CYS A 82 15.78 -3.23 -4.13
N ARG A 83 15.79 -3.89 -5.30
CA ARG A 83 15.46 -5.32 -5.43
C ARG A 83 16.41 -6.21 -4.64
N SER A 84 17.70 -5.92 -4.70
CA SER A 84 18.72 -6.63 -3.92
C SER A 84 18.48 -6.43 -2.43
N MET A 85 18.36 -5.18 -1.98
CA MET A 85 18.16 -4.83 -0.57
C MET A 85 16.85 -5.38 -0.01
N SER A 86 15.73 -5.39 -0.77
CA SER A 86 14.47 -5.98 -0.29
C SER A 86 14.52 -7.52 -0.19
N ASN A 87 15.50 -8.14 -0.84
CA ASN A 87 15.71 -9.58 -0.90
C ASN A 87 17.00 -9.98 -0.18
N GLN A 88 17.20 -9.49 1.04
CA GLN A 88 18.35 -9.81 1.90
C GLN A 88 19.72 -9.45 1.31
N GLY A 89 19.79 -8.54 0.33
CA GLY A 89 21.06 -8.14 -0.29
C GLY A 89 21.60 -9.15 -1.32
N ARG A 90 20.72 -10.01 -1.86
CA ARG A 90 21.08 -10.97 -2.91
C ARG A 90 21.43 -10.26 -4.21
N GLY A 91 22.46 -10.74 -4.89
CA GLY A 91 22.86 -10.29 -6.22
C GLY A 91 21.90 -10.75 -7.33
N GLU A 92 21.97 -10.12 -8.51
CA GLU A 92 21.12 -10.49 -9.66
C GLU A 92 21.42 -11.89 -10.21
N ALA A 93 22.66 -12.36 -10.04
CA ALA A 93 23.07 -13.70 -10.46
C ALA A 93 22.39 -14.83 -9.66
N GLY A 94 21.65 -14.50 -8.58
CA GLY A 94 20.76 -15.44 -7.89
C GLY A 94 21.46 -16.65 -7.25
N VAL A 95 22.79 -16.60 -7.10
CA VAL A 95 23.57 -17.70 -6.52
C VAL A 95 23.07 -17.96 -5.10
N TRP A 96 22.66 -19.20 -4.84
CA TRP A 96 22.01 -19.59 -3.60
C TRP A 96 22.94 -19.29 -2.41
N LEU A 97 22.43 -18.55 -1.42
CA LEU A 97 23.17 -18.07 -0.22
C LEU A 97 24.29 -17.04 -0.48
N SER A 98 24.43 -16.50 -1.69
CA SER A 98 25.37 -15.40 -1.94
C SER A 98 24.70 -14.05 -1.70
N HIS A 99 25.31 -13.24 -0.83
CA HIS A 99 24.86 -11.91 -0.47
C HIS A 99 25.98 -10.92 -0.82
N GLU A 100 25.73 -10.03 -1.78
CA GLU A 100 26.72 -9.03 -2.22
C GLU A 100 26.78 -7.83 -1.27
N ARG A 101 25.74 -7.65 -0.48
CA ARG A 101 25.57 -6.52 0.44
C ARG A 101 24.66 -6.90 1.60
N LEU A 102 24.66 -6.08 2.65
CA LEU A 102 23.65 -6.17 3.69
C LEU A 102 22.30 -5.71 3.13
N GLY A 103 21.25 -6.51 3.34
CA GLY A 103 19.89 -6.16 2.97
C GLY A 103 18.88 -6.54 4.05
N TYR A 104 17.61 -6.46 3.67
CA TYR A 104 16.44 -6.63 4.52
C TYR A 104 15.48 -7.67 3.94
N ASN A 105 14.56 -8.16 4.75
CA ASN A 105 13.47 -9.02 4.29
C ASN A 105 12.21 -8.19 4.06
N TYR A 106 12.16 -7.44 2.96
CA TYR A 106 11.04 -6.56 2.60
C TYR A 106 10.30 -7.02 1.34
N ARG A 107 10.40 -8.30 0.98
CA ARG A 107 9.61 -8.87 -0.12
C ARG A 107 8.13 -8.83 0.25
N MET A 108 7.31 -8.35 -0.68
CA MET A 108 5.86 -8.49 -0.61
C MET A 108 5.50 -9.95 -0.85
N ASP A 109 4.52 -10.47 -0.11
CA ASP A 109 3.99 -11.81 -0.35
C ASP A 109 3.06 -11.85 -1.57
N GLU A 110 2.89 -13.03 -2.15
CA GLU A 110 2.12 -13.24 -3.37
C GLU A 110 0.62 -12.89 -3.21
N LEU A 111 0.04 -13.07 -2.02
CA LEU A 111 -1.37 -12.77 -1.79
C LEU A 111 -1.61 -11.25 -1.76
N SER A 112 -0.75 -10.52 -1.05
CA SER A 112 -0.74 -9.06 -1.06
C SER A 112 -0.51 -8.50 -2.47
N ALA A 113 0.43 -9.09 -3.23
CA ALA A 113 0.69 -8.70 -4.62
C ALA A 113 -0.52 -8.94 -5.53
N ALA A 114 -1.16 -10.12 -5.44
CA ALA A 114 -2.34 -10.46 -6.21
C ALA A 114 -3.52 -9.51 -5.92
N LEU A 115 -3.74 -9.16 -4.65
CA LEU A 115 -4.72 -8.16 -4.25
C LEU A 115 -4.40 -6.79 -4.86
N GLY A 116 -3.12 -6.39 -4.83
CA GLY A 116 -2.65 -5.14 -5.43
C GLY A 116 -2.92 -5.06 -6.93
N VAL A 117 -2.63 -6.13 -7.67
CA VAL A 117 -2.91 -6.21 -9.12
C VAL A 117 -4.41 -6.06 -9.40
N ALA A 118 -5.25 -6.76 -8.63
CA ALA A 118 -6.71 -6.66 -8.77
C ALA A 118 -7.27 -5.28 -8.40
N GLN A 119 -6.66 -4.57 -7.45
CA GLN A 119 -7.03 -3.19 -7.13
C GLN A 119 -6.55 -2.20 -8.21
N MET A 120 -5.33 -2.39 -8.72
CA MET A 120 -4.74 -1.51 -9.72
C MET A 120 -5.50 -1.54 -11.05
N SER A 121 -6.03 -2.69 -11.46
CA SER A 121 -6.87 -2.79 -12.67
C SER A 121 -8.15 -1.92 -12.60
N ARG A 122 -8.53 -1.49 -11.39
CA ARG A 122 -9.73 -0.67 -11.12
C ARG A 122 -9.38 0.74 -10.65
N ILE A 123 -8.12 1.16 -10.73
CA ILE A 123 -7.66 2.44 -10.18
C ILE A 123 -8.46 3.63 -10.72
N GLU A 124 -8.77 3.62 -12.02
CA GLU A 124 -9.56 4.66 -12.69
C GLU A 124 -10.97 4.79 -12.10
N GLU A 125 -11.65 3.66 -11.90
CA GLU A 125 -12.97 3.58 -11.28
C GLU A 125 -12.93 4.09 -9.82
N ILE A 126 -11.90 3.69 -9.06
CA ILE A 126 -11.72 4.05 -7.66
C ILE A 126 -11.50 5.56 -7.51
N ILE A 127 -10.63 6.14 -8.34
CA ILE A 127 -10.34 7.59 -8.30
C ILE A 127 -11.57 8.38 -8.71
N ALA A 128 -12.28 7.99 -9.77
CA ALA A 128 -13.51 8.66 -10.19
C ALA A 128 -14.60 8.64 -9.10
N LYS A 129 -14.71 7.54 -8.33
CA LYS A 129 -15.60 7.48 -7.16
C LYS A 129 -15.21 8.49 -6.09
N ARG A 130 -13.92 8.58 -5.76
CA ARG A 130 -13.40 9.52 -4.76
C ARG A 130 -13.58 10.98 -5.19
N GLU A 131 -13.33 11.27 -6.46
CA GLU A 131 -13.53 12.59 -7.05
C GLU A 131 -14.99 13.03 -6.97
N ARG A 132 -15.95 12.16 -7.26
CA ARG A 132 -17.38 12.45 -7.08
C ARG A 132 -17.72 12.82 -5.64
N VAL A 133 -17.19 12.09 -4.65
CA VAL A 133 -17.41 12.40 -3.23
C VAL A 133 -16.75 13.73 -2.85
N ALA A 134 -15.56 14.02 -3.35
CA ALA A 134 -14.89 15.30 -3.13
C ALA A 134 -15.69 16.47 -3.72
N ALA A 135 -16.26 16.31 -4.92
CA ALA A 135 -17.14 17.31 -5.53
C ALA A 135 -18.39 17.58 -4.68
N MET A 136 -19.03 16.52 -4.16
CA MET A 136 -20.16 16.67 -3.23
C MET A 136 -19.78 17.44 -1.97
N TYR A 137 -18.58 17.22 -1.42
CA TYR A 137 -18.10 18.00 -0.29
C TYR A 137 -17.83 19.45 -0.67
N ALA A 138 -17.20 19.70 -1.82
CA ALA A 138 -16.92 21.04 -2.30
C ALA A 138 -18.21 21.86 -2.46
N GLU A 139 -19.23 21.26 -3.08
CA GLU A 139 -20.55 21.87 -3.26
C GLU A 139 -21.24 22.15 -1.92
N ARG A 140 -21.37 21.14 -1.05
CA ARG A 140 -22.16 21.26 0.18
C ARG A 140 -21.50 22.09 1.28
N LEU A 141 -20.18 22.22 1.23
CA LEU A 141 -19.42 23.03 2.18
C LEU A 141 -19.07 24.41 1.61
N ALA A 142 -19.37 24.66 0.33
CA ALA A 142 -19.26 25.99 -0.24
C ALA A 142 -20.19 26.96 0.50
N GLY A 143 -19.66 28.14 0.82
CA GLY A 143 -20.42 29.20 1.49
C GLY A 143 -20.67 28.99 2.98
N VAL A 144 -20.21 27.89 3.59
CA VAL A 144 -20.30 27.73 5.05
C VAL A 144 -19.33 28.70 5.73
N PRO A 145 -19.81 29.65 6.56
CA PRO A 145 -18.94 30.61 7.24
C PRO A 145 -17.88 29.92 8.10
N GLY A 146 -16.68 30.46 8.10
CA GLY A 146 -15.53 29.91 8.83
C GLY A 146 -14.95 28.63 8.23
N VAL A 147 -15.50 28.08 7.14
CA VAL A 147 -14.97 26.89 6.47
C VAL A 147 -14.17 27.26 5.23
N ARG A 148 -12.92 26.79 5.16
CA ARG A 148 -12.09 26.88 3.96
C ARG A 148 -11.88 25.50 3.36
N LEU A 149 -12.30 25.36 2.11
CA LEU A 149 -12.15 24.16 1.31
C LEU A 149 -10.68 23.87 0.96
N PRO A 150 -10.33 22.61 0.64
CA PRO A 150 -9.03 22.29 0.08
C PRO A 150 -8.80 23.09 -1.20
N TYR A 151 -7.60 23.63 -1.36
CA TYR A 151 -7.18 24.25 -2.61
C TYR A 151 -6.55 23.20 -3.52
N VAL A 152 -7.03 23.12 -4.76
CA VAL A 152 -6.41 22.34 -5.84
C VAL A 152 -5.69 23.32 -6.77
N ALA A 153 -4.40 23.08 -7.00
CA ALA A 153 -3.62 23.95 -7.89
C ALA A 153 -4.02 23.71 -9.36
N PRO A 154 -4.06 24.73 -10.22
CA PRO A 154 -4.41 24.58 -11.64
C PRO A 154 -3.54 23.57 -12.38
N GLU A 155 -2.30 23.39 -11.94
CA GLU A 155 -1.37 22.43 -12.53
C GLU A 155 -1.65 20.99 -12.12
N VAL A 156 -2.48 20.74 -11.09
CA VAL A 156 -2.92 19.38 -10.74
C VAL A 156 -4.05 18.99 -11.69
N THR A 157 -3.71 18.19 -12.70
CA THR A 157 -4.65 17.73 -13.73
C THR A 157 -5.58 16.65 -13.21
N ARG A 158 -5.18 15.90 -12.18
CA ARG A 158 -6.02 14.90 -11.53
C ARG A 158 -5.66 14.74 -10.06
N MET A 159 -6.65 14.72 -9.18
CA MET A 159 -6.44 14.52 -7.74
C MET A 159 -7.00 13.17 -7.30
N SER A 160 -6.20 12.35 -6.61
CA SER A 160 -6.64 11.01 -6.18
C SER A 160 -7.35 10.94 -4.83
N TRP A 161 -7.52 12.09 -4.15
CA TRP A 161 -8.31 12.29 -2.93
C TRP A 161 -8.17 11.15 -1.89
N PHE A 162 -7.04 11.11 -1.17
CA PHE A 162 -6.88 10.21 -0.02
C PHE A 162 -7.88 10.55 1.09
N VAL A 163 -7.87 11.84 1.47
CA VAL A 163 -8.78 12.45 2.44
C VAL A 163 -9.20 13.84 1.94
N TYR A 164 -10.40 14.27 2.33
CA TYR A 164 -10.90 15.61 2.04
C TYR A 164 -10.74 16.50 3.28
N VAL A 165 -9.70 17.35 3.29
CA VAL A 165 -9.33 18.15 4.47
C VAL A 165 -9.85 19.58 4.35
N ILE A 166 -10.77 19.95 5.24
CA ILE A 166 -11.22 21.34 5.40
C ILE A 166 -10.51 22.01 6.56
N ARG A 167 -10.43 23.34 6.50
CA ARG A 167 -10.06 24.17 7.65
C ARG A 167 -11.32 24.84 8.18
N VAL A 168 -11.44 24.93 9.50
CA VAL A 168 -12.59 25.52 10.19
C VAL A 168 -12.14 26.67 11.07
N GLY A 169 -13.05 27.61 11.35
CA GLY A 169 -12.77 28.82 12.11
C GLY A 169 -11.85 29.81 11.40
N VAL A 170 -11.66 29.72 10.08
CA VAL A 170 -10.64 30.55 9.38
C VAL A 170 -10.93 32.05 9.41
N ASP A 171 -12.15 32.43 9.76
CA ASP A 171 -12.60 33.82 9.89
C ASP A 171 -12.30 34.39 11.30
N GLU A 172 -11.86 33.54 12.24
CA GLU A 172 -11.51 33.96 13.59
C GLU A 172 -10.13 34.62 13.64
N PRO A 173 -9.98 35.73 14.41
CA PRO A 173 -8.79 36.56 14.38
C PRO A 173 -7.59 35.96 15.13
N THR A 174 -7.83 35.06 16.10
CA THR A 174 -6.76 34.48 16.92
C THR A 174 -6.70 32.95 16.83
N PRO A 175 -5.51 32.33 16.96
CA PRO A 175 -5.37 30.87 16.96
C PRO A 175 -6.19 30.15 18.03
N GLU A 176 -6.40 30.78 19.18
CA GLU A 176 -7.18 30.24 20.30
C GLU A 176 -8.65 30.12 19.91
N ARG A 177 -9.21 31.17 19.26
CA ARG A 177 -10.58 31.13 18.75
C ARG A 177 -10.75 30.15 17.60
N GLN A 178 -9.78 30.07 16.68
CA GLN A 178 -9.76 29.05 15.63
C GLN A 178 -9.81 27.62 16.22
N SER A 179 -9.03 27.38 17.27
CA SER A 179 -8.99 26.09 17.98
C SER A 179 -10.31 25.80 18.71
N ALA A 180 -10.91 26.81 19.35
CA ALA A 180 -12.20 26.67 20.02
C ALA A 180 -13.33 26.30 19.03
N VAL A 181 -13.36 26.93 17.85
CA VAL A 181 -14.31 26.58 16.77
C VAL A 181 -14.08 25.15 16.29
N ARG A 182 -12.83 24.76 16.03
CA ARG A 182 -12.47 23.39 15.65
C ARG A 182 -12.96 22.38 16.69
N ASP A 183 -12.66 22.61 17.96
CA ASP A 183 -12.98 21.68 19.05
C ASP A 183 -14.50 21.58 19.27
N HIS A 184 -15.21 22.70 19.13
CA HIS A 184 -16.66 22.72 19.12
C HIS A 184 -17.24 21.85 18.00
N VAL A 185 -16.77 22.04 16.75
CA VAL A 185 -17.20 21.25 15.58
C VAL A 185 -16.90 19.77 15.80
N MET A 186 -15.69 19.42 16.23
CA MET A 186 -15.30 18.03 16.48
C MET A 186 -16.15 17.37 17.56
N ARG A 187 -16.46 18.08 18.64
CA ARG A 187 -17.36 17.59 19.69
C ARG A 187 -18.76 17.30 19.15
N ARG A 188 -19.33 18.19 18.33
CA ARG A 188 -20.67 17.99 17.73
C ARG A 188 -20.69 16.81 16.75
N LEU A 189 -19.65 16.65 15.93
CA LEU A 189 -19.51 15.52 15.01
C LEU A 189 -19.32 14.18 15.73
N ARG A 190 -18.60 14.15 16.85
CA ARG A 190 -18.45 12.95 17.69
C ARG A 190 -19.80 12.48 18.26
N VAL A 191 -20.65 13.42 18.70
CA VAL A 191 -21.99 13.12 19.19
C VAL A 191 -22.88 12.52 18.09
N GLN A 192 -22.75 13.00 16.85
CA GLN A 192 -23.50 12.46 15.71
C GLN A 192 -23.00 11.08 15.24
N ARG A 193 -21.68 10.81 15.30
CA ARG A 193 -21.12 9.51 14.88
C ARG A 193 -21.47 8.33 15.80
N ARG A 194 -21.94 8.58 17.03
CA ARG A 194 -22.51 7.54 17.90
C ARG A 194 -23.85 6.97 17.42
N ARG A 195 -24.43 7.47 16.31
CA ARG A 195 -25.72 7.04 15.75
C ARG A 195 -25.61 6.12 14.51
N ARG A 196 -24.45 5.51 14.25
CA ARG A 196 -24.38 4.37 13.31
C ARG A 196 -24.76 3.08 14.04
N PRO A 197 -25.47 2.12 13.42
CA PRO A 197 -25.62 0.80 13.99
C PRO A 197 -24.20 0.21 14.08
N SER A 198 -23.62 0.22 15.28
CA SER A 198 -22.52 -0.68 15.58
C SER A 198 -23.10 -2.07 15.49
N PHE A 199 -22.60 -2.89 14.56
CA PHE A 199 -22.79 -4.33 14.63
C PHE A 199 -22.48 -4.76 16.07
N PRO A 200 -23.40 -5.45 16.77
CA PRO A 200 -23.13 -5.91 18.11
C PRO A 200 -21.90 -6.81 18.05
N VAL A 201 -20.97 -6.59 18.99
CA VAL A 201 -19.84 -7.50 19.21
C VAL A 201 -20.44 -8.88 19.48
N ILE A 202 -20.33 -9.78 18.51
CA ILE A 202 -20.60 -11.20 18.73
C ILE A 202 -19.50 -11.68 19.66
N GLY A 203 -19.85 -11.97 20.92
CA GLY A 203 -18.91 -12.55 21.88
C GLY A 203 -18.78 -11.87 23.25
N ARG A 204 -19.77 -11.11 23.73
CA ARG A 204 -19.92 -10.95 25.19
C ARG A 204 -21.06 -11.82 25.69
N GLY A 205 -20.66 -12.94 26.31
CA GLY A 205 -21.53 -13.85 27.02
C GLY A 205 -22.36 -13.10 28.06
N VAL A 206 -23.60 -13.58 28.17
CA VAL A 206 -24.59 -13.29 29.21
C VAL A 206 -23.95 -13.26 30.59
N GLY A 207 -24.18 -12.21 31.37
CA GLY A 207 -23.98 -12.25 32.82
C GLY A 207 -23.63 -10.93 33.47
N ASP A 208 -24.60 -10.04 33.65
CA ASP A 208 -24.62 -9.22 34.86
C ASP A 208 -26.06 -9.13 35.37
N ARG A 209 -26.40 -10.10 36.24
CA ARG A 209 -27.55 -10.03 37.13
C ARG A 209 -27.02 -10.27 38.53
N THR A 210 -27.12 -9.24 39.35
CA THR A 210 -26.77 -9.23 40.77
C THR A 210 -27.76 -10.04 41.62
N GLN A 211 -27.20 -10.61 42.70
CA GLN A 211 -27.81 -11.11 43.94
C GLN A 211 -28.29 -12.58 44.02
N GLY A 212 -27.61 -13.32 44.90
CA GLY A 212 -28.24 -13.99 46.05
C GLY A 212 -28.74 -15.42 45.86
N GLY A 213 -28.08 -16.38 46.52
CA GLY A 213 -28.67 -17.70 46.80
C GLY A 213 -27.67 -18.85 46.69
N ALA A 214 -27.17 -19.33 47.83
CA ALA A 214 -26.42 -20.57 47.92
C ALA A 214 -27.34 -21.77 47.67
N ALA A 215 -26.93 -22.68 46.79
CA ALA A 215 -27.38 -24.07 46.80
C ALA A 215 -26.35 -24.96 46.09
N SER A 216 -25.69 -25.81 46.86
CA SER A 216 -24.75 -26.83 46.38
C SER A 216 -25.45 -27.86 45.51
N ILE A 217 -24.85 -28.22 44.37
CA ILE A 217 -25.12 -29.49 43.70
C ILE A 217 -23.80 -30.26 43.59
N ARG A 218 -23.84 -31.46 44.17
CA ARG A 218 -22.76 -32.38 44.50
C ARG A 218 -22.29 -33.12 43.23
N ALA A 219 -21.00 -33.15 42.97
CA ALA A 219 -20.41 -34.04 41.97
C ALA A 219 -20.31 -35.48 42.56
N PRO A 220 -20.59 -36.55 41.80
CA PRO A 220 -20.33 -37.91 42.26
C PRO A 220 -18.83 -38.16 42.34
N SER A 221 -18.39 -38.74 43.45
CA SER A 221 -17.02 -39.18 43.69
C SER A 221 -16.81 -40.65 43.25
N THR A 222 -15.54 -41.06 43.35
CA THR A 222 -14.96 -42.42 43.27
C THR A 222 -14.41 -42.80 41.88
N ARG A 223 -13.22 -43.38 41.73
CA ARG A 223 -12.14 -43.73 42.68
C ARG A 223 -10.87 -43.96 41.84
N SER A 224 -9.72 -43.53 42.35
CA SER A 224 -8.41 -43.98 41.88
C SER A 224 -8.17 -45.44 42.32
N LEU A 225 -7.37 -46.18 41.55
CA LEU A 225 -6.49 -47.24 42.07
C LEU A 225 -5.31 -47.45 41.10
N SER A 226 -4.12 -47.39 41.70
CA SER A 226 -2.78 -47.64 41.15
C SER A 226 -2.47 -49.14 41.16
N THR A 227 -1.67 -49.64 40.20
CA THR A 227 -0.34 -50.30 40.39
C THR A 227 0.21 -50.95 39.08
N ALA A 228 1.54 -50.93 38.91
CA ALA A 228 2.37 -51.57 37.86
C ALA A 228 2.71 -53.06 38.20
N PRO A 229 3.63 -53.85 37.55
CA PRO A 229 4.55 -53.62 36.41
C PRO A 229 4.83 -54.82 35.41
N SER A 230 5.74 -54.58 34.45
CA SER A 230 6.72 -55.46 33.74
C SER A 230 6.32 -56.69 32.89
N SER A 231 6.82 -56.76 31.63
CA SER A 231 7.88 -57.70 31.13
C SER A 231 7.87 -57.94 29.60
N GLY A 232 9.06 -58.16 29.00
CA GLY A 232 9.28 -58.97 27.77
C GLY A 232 9.45 -58.23 26.42
N SER A 233 10.64 -57.77 25.97
CA SER A 233 11.70 -58.48 25.20
C SER A 233 11.31 -59.10 23.83
N ARG A 234 11.75 -58.51 22.69
CA ARG A 234 12.78 -59.00 21.72
C ARG A 234 12.59 -58.57 20.24
N ARG A 235 13.64 -57.93 19.69
CA ARG A 235 14.41 -58.14 18.43
C ARG A 235 13.75 -58.19 17.03
N GLY A 236 14.40 -57.50 16.07
CA GLY A 236 14.47 -57.85 14.64
C GLY A 236 14.50 -56.61 13.70
N THR A 237 15.66 -55.97 13.46
CA THR A 237 16.50 -56.04 12.22
C THR A 237 15.88 -55.45 10.92
N SER A 238 16.49 -54.35 10.44
CA SER A 238 16.44 -53.70 9.12
C SER A 238 16.89 -54.63 7.95
N PRO A 239 16.98 -54.24 6.63
CA PRO A 239 16.94 -52.89 6.02
C PRO A 239 16.26 -52.75 4.62
N LEU A 240 16.33 -51.52 4.09
CA LEU A 240 16.03 -51.01 2.74
C LEU A 240 16.55 -51.86 1.56
N PRO A 241 16.06 -51.60 0.34
CA PRO A 241 16.96 -51.51 -0.80
C PRO A 241 16.80 -50.24 -1.64
N SER A 242 17.96 -49.77 -2.10
CA SER A 242 18.26 -48.78 -3.14
C SER A 242 17.94 -49.30 -4.54
N SER A 243 17.55 -48.41 -5.46
CA SER A 243 17.67 -48.64 -6.91
C SER A 243 18.44 -47.50 -7.58
N GLN A 244 19.56 -47.87 -8.21
CA GLN A 244 20.17 -47.16 -9.33
C GLN A 244 19.59 -47.77 -10.61
N ASP A 245 19.32 -46.93 -11.60
CA ASP A 245 19.71 -47.10 -13.01
C ASP A 245 18.79 -46.29 -13.93
N ALA A 246 19.36 -45.36 -14.70
CA ALA A 246 19.16 -45.30 -16.16
C ALA A 246 20.03 -44.21 -16.80
N ARG A 247 20.72 -44.64 -17.86
CA ARG A 247 21.67 -43.93 -18.70
C ARG A 247 21.05 -42.88 -19.62
N ALA A 248 21.94 -41.99 -20.07
CA ALA A 248 21.80 -41.03 -21.16
C ALA A 248 21.47 -41.65 -22.53
N SER A 249 20.77 -40.89 -23.39
CA SER A 249 21.28 -40.40 -24.69
C SER A 249 20.29 -39.49 -25.42
N PRO A 250 20.76 -38.63 -26.35
CA PRO A 250 20.03 -37.46 -26.87
C PRO A 250 19.44 -37.68 -28.27
N SER A 251 18.50 -36.83 -28.69
CA SER A 251 18.16 -36.68 -30.11
C SER A 251 18.06 -35.20 -30.52
N ARG A 252 18.73 -34.91 -31.64
CA ARG A 252 18.85 -33.64 -32.37
C ARG A 252 17.61 -33.35 -33.22
N SER A 253 17.53 -32.09 -33.65
CA SER A 253 17.19 -31.57 -35.01
C SER A 253 16.16 -30.43 -34.92
N THR A 254 16.58 -29.16 -35.09
CA THR A 254 16.48 -28.32 -36.32
C THR A 254 15.02 -28.09 -36.76
N THR A 255 14.52 -26.89 -37.10
CA THR A 255 15.09 -25.86 -37.98
C THR A 255 14.16 -24.62 -38.01
N THR A 256 14.76 -23.42 -38.09
CA THR A 256 14.41 -22.20 -38.88
C THR A 256 13.03 -21.51 -38.86
N SER A 257 13.12 -20.20 -38.58
CA SER A 257 12.19 -19.09 -38.91
C SER A 257 12.10 -18.76 -40.42
N PRO A 258 11.06 -18.02 -40.83
CA PRO A 258 11.21 -16.84 -41.72
C PRO A 258 10.34 -15.63 -41.22
N PRO A 259 10.36 -14.40 -41.82
CA PRO A 259 10.77 -14.04 -43.18
C PRO A 259 11.68 -12.81 -43.37
N ARG A 260 12.16 -12.67 -44.62
CA ARG A 260 12.96 -11.58 -45.19
C ARG A 260 12.11 -10.36 -45.59
N ARG A 261 12.75 -9.19 -45.53
CA ARG A 261 12.42 -7.90 -46.15
C ARG A 261 12.54 -7.93 -47.69
N SER A 262 11.83 -7.02 -48.37
CA SER A 262 12.34 -6.19 -49.47
C SER A 262 11.37 -5.03 -49.80
N THR A 263 11.80 -3.76 -49.60
CA THR A 263 12.06 -2.71 -50.63
C THR A 263 10.78 -2.01 -51.13
N THR A 264 10.63 -0.68 -51.13
CA THR A 264 11.34 0.31 -51.99
C THR A 264 11.22 1.78 -51.49
N SER A 265 12.12 2.62 -52.01
CA SER A 265 12.54 4.01 -51.73
C SER A 265 11.50 5.16 -51.68
N PRO A 266 11.88 6.34 -51.14
CA PRO A 266 11.09 7.58 -51.21
C PRO A 266 11.40 8.40 -52.48
N ALA A 267 10.38 9.05 -53.03
CA ALA A 267 10.51 10.08 -54.06
C ALA A 267 10.05 11.43 -53.52
N SER A 268 10.76 12.46 -53.97
CA SER A 268 10.73 13.88 -53.64
C SER A 268 9.51 14.67 -54.13
N SER A 269 9.30 15.83 -53.49
CA SER A 269 9.07 17.17 -54.10
C SER A 269 7.75 17.91 -53.78
N SER A 270 7.97 19.14 -53.29
CA SER A 270 7.29 20.42 -53.57
C SER A 270 5.77 20.60 -53.36
N GLY A 271 5.45 21.60 -52.52
CA GLY A 271 4.93 22.87 -53.05
C GLY A 271 3.48 23.25 -52.69
N ARG A 272 3.38 24.45 -52.09
CA ARG A 272 2.22 25.31 -51.80
C ARG A 272 1.44 25.04 -50.52
#